data_AF-A0A535FEI4-F1
#
_entry.id   AF-A0A535FEI4-F1
#
_cell.length_a   1.000
_cell.length_b   1.000
_cell.length_c   1.000
_cell.angle_alpha   90.00
_cell.angle_beta   90.00
_cell.angle_gamma   90.00
#
_symmetry.space_group_name_H-M   'P 1'
#
loop_
_entity.id
_entity.type
_entity.pdbx_description
1 polymer ?
#
loop_
_entity_poly.entity_id
_entity_poly.type
_entity_poly.pdbx_seq_one_letter_code
_entity_poly.pdbx_strand_id
1 'polypeptide(L)'
;MQDRSFAQAVHDLHDQLSNEFLDSIHNMLEYRTTVTKATLAIQDENRRTVVSKTLIVGQVITLLALMKDMHILHEEQYSEFRTYLLNTLATE
;
A
#
# COMPACT_ATOMS: atom_id res chain seq x y z
N MET A 1 -32.51 -0.36 23.21
CA MET A 1 -32.04 -1.51 22.40
C MET A 1 -31.14 -1.00 21.28
N GLN A 2 -29.98 -0.40 21.57
CA GLN A 2 -29.17 0.26 20.53
C GLN A 2 -27.64 0.10 20.68
N ASP A 3 -27.12 -0.52 21.76
CA ASP A 3 -25.66 -0.74 21.90
C ASP A 3 -25.18 -2.10 21.40
N ARG A 4 -26.07 -3.08 21.23
CA ARG A 4 -25.66 -4.43 20.78
C ARG A 4 -25.19 -4.44 19.32
N SER A 5 -25.78 -3.67 18.41
CA SER A 5 -25.40 -3.73 16.99
C SER A 5 -24.08 -3.03 16.68
N PHE A 6 -23.75 -1.94 17.38
CA PHE A 6 -22.48 -1.25 17.18
C PHE A 6 -21.30 -2.05 17.75
N ALA A 7 -21.44 -2.58 18.98
CA ALA A 7 -20.42 -3.44 19.57
C ALA A 7 -20.20 -4.71 18.74
N GLN A 8 -21.28 -5.30 18.21
CA GLN A 8 -21.19 -6.44 17.30
C GLN A 8 -20.47 -6.06 16.00
N ALA A 9 -20.83 -4.94 15.37
CA ALA A 9 -20.17 -4.48 14.13
C ALA A 9 -18.69 -4.15 14.34
N VAL A 10 -18.31 -3.57 15.49
CA VAL A 10 -16.90 -3.33 15.85
C VAL A 10 -16.17 -4.65 16.08
N HIS A 11 -16.82 -5.64 16.71
CA HIS A 11 -16.22 -6.95 16.94
C HIS A 11 -16.06 -7.76 15.65
N ASP A 12 -17.07 -7.77 14.78
CA ASP A 12 -17.04 -8.42 13.47
C ASP A 12 -15.98 -7.78 12.57
N LEU A 13 -15.88 -6.45 12.60
CA LEU A 13 -14.81 -5.71 11.91
C LEU A 13 -13.44 -6.04 12.50
N HIS A 14 -13.31 -6.17 13.83
CA HIS A 14 -12.06 -6.53 14.48
C HIS A 14 -11.63 -7.95 14.13
N ASP A 15 -12.55 -8.91 14.07
CA ASP A 15 -12.26 -10.30 13.73
C ASP A 15 -11.88 -10.48 12.25
N GLN A 16 -12.58 -9.77 11.35
CA GLN A 16 -12.24 -9.74 9.92
C GLN A 16 -10.89 -9.06 9.68
N LEU A 17 -10.66 -7.90 10.30
CA LEU A 17 -9.37 -7.23 10.22
C LEU A 17 -8.27 -8.09 10.84
N SER A 18 -8.43 -8.64 12.05
CA SER A 18 -7.39 -9.41 12.74
C SER A 18 -6.75 -10.50 11.85
N ASN A 19 -7.57 -11.31 11.17
CA ASN A 19 -7.04 -12.40 10.35
C ASN A 19 -6.51 -11.90 9.00
N GLU A 20 -7.25 -11.07 8.26
CA GLU A 20 -6.85 -10.63 6.92
C GLU A 20 -5.74 -9.56 6.96
N PHE A 21 -5.68 -8.77 8.04
CA PHE A 21 -4.65 -7.75 8.27
C PHE A 21 -3.32 -8.37 8.66
N LEU A 22 -3.31 -9.40 9.52
CA LEU A 22 -2.06 -10.08 9.88
C LEU A 22 -1.46 -10.80 8.67
N ASP A 23 -2.28 -11.46 7.86
CA ASP A 23 -1.84 -12.08 6.60
C ASP A 23 -1.38 -11.03 5.58
N SER A 24 -2.09 -9.90 5.46
CA SER A 24 -1.68 -8.79 4.60
C SER A 24 -0.37 -8.15 5.06
N ILE A 25 -0.16 -7.99 6.37
CA ILE A 25 1.10 -7.52 6.96
C ILE A 25 2.22 -8.54 6.70
N HIS A 26 1.97 -9.83 6.92
CA HIS A 26 2.96 -10.87 6.68
C HIS A 26 3.40 -10.88 5.22
N ASN A 27 2.45 -10.87 4.29
CA ASN A 27 2.71 -10.78 2.87
C ASN A 27 3.46 -9.49 2.51
N MET A 28 3.05 -8.33 3.03
CA MET A 28 3.77 -7.07 2.82
C MET A 28 5.21 -7.12 3.35
N LEU A 29 5.45 -7.73 4.51
CA LEU A 29 6.79 -7.86 5.11
C LEU A 29 7.67 -8.83 4.30
N GLU A 30 7.13 -9.96 3.86
CA GLU A 30 7.83 -10.94 3.04
C GLU A 30 8.16 -10.36 1.66
N TYR A 31 7.19 -9.73 1.01
CA TYR A 31 7.39 -9.08 -0.30
C TYR A 31 8.38 -7.92 -0.19
N ARG A 32 8.27 -7.07 0.85
CA ARG A 32 9.23 -6.00 1.11
C ARG A 32 10.63 -6.57 1.29
N THR A 33 10.79 -7.65 2.06
CA THR A 33 12.10 -8.30 2.27
C THR A 33 12.68 -8.86 0.98
N THR A 34 11.86 -9.51 0.16
CA THR A 34 12.27 -10.08 -1.13
C THR A 34 12.65 -9.00 -2.14
N VAL A 35 11.83 -7.97 -2.26
CA VAL A 35 12.04 -6.82 -3.13
C VAL A 35 13.28 -6.03 -2.71
N THR A 36 13.48 -5.78 -1.41
CA THR A 36 14.68 -5.10 -0.90
C THR A 36 15.95 -5.92 -1.20
N LYS A 37 15.94 -7.24 -0.97
CA LYS A 37 17.07 -8.10 -1.31
C LYS A 37 17.37 -8.12 -2.81
N ALA A 38 16.35 -8.22 -3.66
CA ALA A 38 16.50 -8.19 -5.11
C ALA A 38 17.05 -6.84 -5.59
N THR A 39 16.58 -5.74 -5.00
CA THR A 39 17.06 -4.38 -5.33
C THR A 39 18.51 -4.17 -4.91
N LEU A 40 18.90 -4.66 -3.73
CA LEU A 40 20.28 -4.57 -3.24
C LEU A 40 21.26 -5.44 -4.05
N ALA A 41 20.79 -6.51 -4.68
CA ALA A 41 21.62 -7.34 -5.56
C ALA A 41 21.96 -6.68 -6.90
N ILE A 42 21.31 -5.55 -7.26
CA ILE A 42 21.60 -4.79 -8.48
C ILE A 42 22.93 -4.06 -8.30
N GLN A 43 23.92 -4.42 -9.14
CA GLN A 43 25.27 -3.85 -9.13
C GLN A 43 25.34 -2.46 -9.77
N ASP A 44 24.50 -2.20 -10.78
CA ASP A 44 24.41 -0.91 -11.45
C ASP A 44 23.63 0.08 -10.60
N GLU A 45 24.31 1.12 -10.10
CA GLU A 45 23.73 2.13 -9.22
C GLU A 45 22.54 2.86 -9.84
N ASN A 46 22.62 3.17 -11.14
CA ASN A 46 21.55 3.88 -11.84
C ASN A 46 20.32 2.98 -11.94
N ARG A 47 20.51 1.72 -12.33
CA ARG A 47 19.41 0.74 -12.35
C ARG A 47 18.82 0.49 -10.97
N ARG A 48 19.67 0.41 -9.93
CA ARG A 48 19.22 0.26 -8.55
C ARG A 48 18.39 1.44 -8.10
N THR A 49 18.77 2.65 -8.50
CA THR A 49 18.02 3.89 -8.21
C THR A 49 16.65 3.89 -8.89
N VAL A 50 16.60 3.58 -10.20
CA VAL A 50 15.34 3.48 -10.96
C VAL A 50 14.39 2.45 -10.33
N VAL A 51 14.91 1.26 -10.01
CA VAL A 51 14.13 0.20 -9.36
C VAL A 51 13.65 0.65 -7.99
N SER A 52 14.51 1.25 -7.16
CA SER A 52 14.13 1.74 -5.83
C SER A 52 13.02 2.79 -5.90
N LYS A 53 13.12 3.76 -6.83
CA LYS A 53 12.08 4.79 -7.04
C LYS A 53 10.76 4.17 -7.48
N THR A 54 10.81 3.23 -8.42
CA THR A 54 9.62 2.51 -8.91
C THR A 54 8.91 1.78 -7.77
N LEU A 55 9.68 1.12 -6.89
CA LEU A 55 9.12 0.39 -5.74
C LEU A 55 8.48 1.32 -4.71
N ILE A 56 9.13 2.45 -4.40
CA ILE A 56 8.57 3.46 -3.50
C ILE A 56 7.25 3.99 -4.07
N VAL A 57 7.22 4.36 -5.34
CA VAL A 57 6.00 4.85 -6.00
C VAL A 57 4.89 3.79 -5.98
N GLY A 58 5.20 2.53 -6.30
CA GLY A 58 4.23 1.44 -6.23
C GLY A 58 3.64 1.23 -4.82
N GLN A 59 4.47 1.33 -3.78
CA GLN A 59 4.03 1.25 -2.39
C GLN A 59 3.10 2.40 -2.00
N VAL A 60 3.45 3.63 -2.38
CA VAL A 60 2.61 4.81 -2.11
C VAL A 60 1.26 4.71 -2.85
N ILE A 61 1.26 4.26 -4.12
CA ILE A 61 0.01 4.04 -4.87
C ILE A 61 -0.87 2.99 -4.19
N THR A 62 -0.28 1.91 -3.67
CA THR A 62 -1.02 0.86 -2.95
C THR A 62 -1.69 1.43 -1.69
N LEU A 63 -0.97 2.25 -0.92
CA LEU A 63 -1.53 2.92 0.25
C LEU A 63 -2.67 3.87 -0.12
N LEU A 64 -2.52 4.65 -1.20
CA LEU A 64 -3.57 5.54 -1.70
C LEU A 64 -4.83 4.77 -2.12
N ALA A 65 -4.67 3.58 -2.72
CA ALA A 65 -5.79 2.72 -3.06
C ALA A 65 -6.54 2.25 -1.80
N LEU A 66 -5.80 1.81 -0.77
CA LEU A 66 -6.39 1.43 0.51
C LEU A 66 -7.15 2.62 1.16
N MET A 67 -6.55 3.81 1.15
CA MET A 67 -7.21 5.02 1.69
C MET A 67 -8.50 5.37 0.92
N LYS A 68 -8.53 5.14 -0.39
CA LYS A 68 -9.73 5.31 -1.22
C LYS A 68 -10.81 4.30 -0.87
N ASP A 69 -10.44 3.03 -0.72
CA ASP A 69 -11.37 1.95 -0.37
C ASP A 69 -11.94 2.13 1.04
N MET A 70 -11.18 2.72 1.95
CA MET A 70 -11.64 3.15 3.28
C MET A 70 -12.43 4.47 3.28
N HIS A 71 -12.72 5.05 2.11
CA HIS A 71 -13.40 6.34 1.95
C HIS A 71 -12.71 7.53 2.64
N ILE A 72 -11.40 7.45 2.90
CA ILE A 72 -10.58 8.56 3.39
C ILE A 72 -10.25 9.52 2.24
N LEU A 73 -10.04 8.96 1.04
CA LEU A 73 -9.86 9.72 -0.20
C LEU A 73 -11.03 9.51 -1.14
N HIS A 74 -11.41 10.55 -1.87
CA HIS A 74 -12.32 10.44 -3.00
C HIS A 74 -11.56 10.08 -4.29
N GLU A 75 -12.28 9.55 -5.28
CA GLU A 75 -11.71 9.06 -6.54
C GLU A 75 -10.85 10.11 -7.27
N GLU A 76 -11.27 11.39 -7.24
CA GLU A 76 -10.53 12.50 -7.84
C GLU A 76 -9.16 12.71 -7.18
N GLN A 77 -9.11 12.69 -5.84
CA GLN A 77 -7.86 12.84 -5.07
C GLN A 77 -6.92 11.66 -5.30
N TYR A 78 -7.46 10.44 -5.30
CA TYR A 78 -6.69 9.25 -5.65
C TYR A 78 -6.09 9.36 -7.05
N SER A 79 -6.89 9.75 -8.04
CA SER A 79 -6.47 9.86 -9.44
C SER A 79 -5.38 10.92 -9.63
N GLU A 80 -5.52 12.07 -8.98
CA GLU A 80 -4.53 13.15 -9.01
C GLU A 80 -3.19 12.69 -8.41
N PHE A 81 -3.20 12.13 -7.20
CA PHE A 81 -1.97 11.66 -6.54
C PHE A 81 -1.31 10.52 -7.31
N ARG A 82 -2.10 9.55 -7.80
CA ARG A 82 -1.59 8.45 -8.63
C ARG A 82 -0.93 8.99 -9.90
N THR A 83 -1.56 9.95 -10.57
CA THR A 83 -1.02 10.54 -11.81
C THR A 83 0.27 11.30 -11.53
N TYR A 84 0.32 12.10 -10.46
CA TYR A 84 1.54 12.78 -10.03
C TYR A 84 2.69 11.79 -9.80
N LEU A 85 2.45 10.72 -9.04
CA LEU A 85 3.46 9.71 -8.72
C LEU A 85 3.94 8.90 -9.93
N LEU A 86 3.07 8.65 -10.92
CA LEU A 86 3.48 7.99 -12.17
C LEU A 86 4.32 8.95 -13.04
N ASN A 87 3.98 10.23 -13.05
CA ASN A 87 4.73 11.23 -13.81
C ASN A 87 6.14 11.45 -13.25
N THR A 88 6.37 11.28 -11.94
CA THR A 88 7.72 11.35 -11.36
C THR A 88 8.61 10.18 -11.75
N LEU A 89 8.03 9.05 -12.20
CA LEU A 89 8.79 7.94 -12.79
C LEU A 89 9.08 8.14 -14.29
N ALA A 90 8.26 8.93 -14.98
CA ALA A 90 8.39 9.17 -16.42
C ALA A 90 9.38 10.28 -16.77
N THR A 91 9.84 11.06 -15.79
CA THR A 91 10.75 12.22 -15.98
C THR A 91 12.25 11.86 -15.86
N GLU A 92 12.64 10.60 -16.04
CA GLU A 92 14.04 10.15 -16.11
C GLU A 92 14.54 9.91 -17.53
#